data_AF-K2LIP3-F1
#
_entry.id   AF-K2LIP3-F1
#
_cell.length_a   1.000
_cell.length_b   1.000
_cell.length_c   1.000
_cell.angle_alpha   90.00
_cell.angle_beta   90.00
_cell.angle_gamma   90.00
#
_symmetry.space_group_name_H-M   'P 1'
#
loop_
_entity.id
_entity.type
_entity.pdbx_description
1 polymer ?
#
loop_
_entity_poly.entity_id
_entity_poly.type
_entity_poly.pdbx_seq_one_letter_code
_entity_poly.pdbx_strand_id
1 'polypeptide(L)' 'MEAYTALRQFADSWGLLYMTIFFVGAVIFAFRPGSKKSAEEAARIPLKDD' A
#
# COMPACT_ATOMS: atom_id res chain seq x y z
N MET A 1 -23.84 -23.72 18.37
CA MET A 1 -23.72 -23.83 16.90
C MET A 1 -23.83 -22.46 16.24
N GLU A 2 -24.88 -21.67 16.51
CA GLU A 2 -25.05 -20.28 16.02
C GLU A 2 -23.82 -19.36 16.19
N ALA A 3 -23.31 -19.19 17.43
CA ALA A 3 -22.19 -18.30 17.70
C ALA A 3 -20.86 -18.76 17.04
N TYR A 4 -20.65 -20.07 16.91
CA TYR A 4 -19.46 -20.64 16.27
C TYR A 4 -19.48 -20.36 14.77
N THR A 5 -20.63 -20.56 14.11
CA THR A 5 -20.80 -20.28 12.68
C THR A 5 -20.55 -18.81 12.36
N ALA A 6 -21.07 -17.89 13.19
CA ALA A 6 -20.84 -16.46 13.04
C ALA A 6 -19.35 -16.09 13.19
N LEU A 7 -18.68 -16.61 14.23
CA LEU A 7 -17.26 -16.37 14.45
C LEU A 7 -16.38 -16.96 13.32
N ARG A 8 -16.76 -18.12 12.79
CA ARG A 8 -16.07 -18.79 11.68
C ARG A 8 -16.19 -18.00 10.39
N GLN A 9 -17.38 -17.55 10.01
CA GLN A 9 -17.55 -16.71 8.82
C GLN A 9 -16.78 -15.38 8.93
N PHE A 10 -16.75 -14.79 10.13
CA PHE A 10 -15.92 -13.61 10.37
C PHE A 10 -14.44 -13.93 10.15
N ALA A 11 -13.91 -14.97 10.79
CA ALA A 11 -12.51 -15.39 10.66
C ALA A 11 -12.11 -15.72 9.21
N ASP A 12 -12.97 -16.41 8.47
CA ASP A 12 -12.73 -16.79 7.07
C ASP A 12 -12.61 -15.55 6.17
N SER A 13 -13.27 -14.43 6.50
CA SER A 13 -13.26 -13.20 5.70
C SER A 13 -12.02 -12.30 5.90
N TRP A 14 -11.31 -12.43 7.04
CA TRP A 14 -10.18 -11.54 7.37
C TRP A 14 -8.98 -11.71 6.45
N GLY A 15 -8.67 -12.94 6.03
CA GLY A 15 -7.56 -13.19 5.10
C GLY A 15 -7.73 -12.44 3.77
N LEU A 16 -8.94 -12.49 3.21
CA LEU A 16 -9.28 -11.77 1.98
C LEU A 16 -9.28 -10.25 2.18
N LEU A 17 -9.76 -9.78 3.34
CA LEU A 17 -9.73 -8.36 3.68
C LEU A 17 -8.30 -7.82 3.77
N TYR A 18 -7.39 -8.53 4.46
CA TYR A 18 -5.98 -8.16 4.53
C TYR A 18 -5.32 -8.12 3.16
N MET A 19 -5.57 -9.13 2.32
CA MET A 19 -5.04 -9.16 0.95
C MET A 19 -5.52 -7.97 0.13
N THR A 20 -6.80 -7.61 0.26
CA THR A 20 -7.40 -6.47 -0.43
C THR A 20 -6.78 -5.15 0.02
N ILE A 21 -6.65 -4.92 1.33
CA ILE A 21 -6.02 -3.71 1.88
C ILE A 21 -4.55 -3.62 1.45
N PHE A 22 -3.81 -4.73 1.51
CA PHE A 22 -2.43 -4.77 1.08
C PHE A 22 -2.29 -4.42 -0.41
N PHE A 23 -3.13 -5.01 -1.26
CA PHE A 23 -3.12 -4.72 -2.70
C PHE A 23 -3.44 -3.26 -3.00
N VAL A 24 -4.50 -2.70 -2.40
CA VAL A 24 -4.85 -1.29 -2.56
C VAL A 24 -3.73 -0.38 -2.04
N GLY A 25 -3.12 -0.73 -0.90
CA GLY A 25 -1.96 -0.03 -0.36
C GLY A 25 -0.77 -0.03 -1.32
N ALA A 26 -0.46 -1.17 -1.95
CA ALA A 26 0.59 -1.30 -2.95
C ALA A 26 0.29 -0.46 -4.22
N VAL A 27 -0.96 -0.47 -4.68
CA VAL A 27 -1.42 0.37 -5.81
C VAL A 27 -1.24 1.85 -5.47
N ILE A 28 -1.74 2.30 -4.31
CA ILE A 28 -1.58 3.69 -3.86
C ILE A 28 -0.10 4.06 -3.75
N PHE A 29 0.74 3.17 -3.22
CA PHE A 29 2.18 3.39 -3.13
C PHE A 29 2.83 3.53 -4.51
N ALA A 30 2.53 2.64 -5.44
CA ALA A 30 3.08 2.64 -6.79
C ALA A 30 2.70 3.90 -7.58
N PHE A 31 1.45 4.36 -7.43
CA PHE A 31 0.94 5.54 -8.12
C PHE A 31 1.07 6.83 -7.29
N ARG A 32 1.66 6.79 -6.09
CA ARG A 32 1.78 7.96 -5.20
C ARG A 32 2.51 9.10 -5.94
N PRO A 33 1.83 10.21 -6.26
CA PRO A 33 2.45 11.33 -6.98
C PRO A 33 3.37 12.08 -6.01
N GLY A 34 4.64 11.67 -5.95
CA GLY A 34 5.63 12.27 -5.04
C GLY A 34 7.07 11.85 -5.32
N SER A 35 7.28 10.67 -5.90
CA SER A 35 8.60 10.16 -6.31
C SER A 35 9.29 11.03 -7.35
N LYS A 36 8.53 11.76 -8.19
CA LYS A 36 9.09 12.67 -9.19
C LYS A 36 9.89 13.82 -8.58
N LYS A 37 9.43 14.44 -7.48
CA LYS A 37 10.15 15.55 -6.85
C LYS A 37 11.48 15.10 -6.25
N SER A 38 11.49 13.96 -5.56
CA SER A 38 12.73 13.39 -5.00
C SER A 38 13.72 12.96 -6.09
N ALA A 39 13.23 12.37 -7.18
CA ALA A 39 14.08 12.01 -8.33
C ALA A 39 14.64 13.26 -9.04
N GLU A 40 13.84 14.31 -9.18
CA GLU A 40 14.25 15.56 -9.81
C GLU A 40 15.25 16.36 -8.96
N GLU A 41 15.07 16.37 -7.62
CA GLU A 41 16.05 16.93 -6.68
C GLU A 41 17.38 16.17 -6.74
N ALA A 42 17.35 14.83 -6.72
CA ALA A 42 18.54 13.99 -6.82
C ALA A 42 19.28 14.17 -8.16
N ALA A 43 18.54 14.28 -9.27
CA ALA A 43 19.12 14.54 -10.59
C ALA A 43 19.77 15.92 -10.71
N ARG A 44 19.37 16.89 -9.88
CA ARG A 44 20.00 18.22 -9.82
C ARG A 44 21.26 18.26 -8.96
N ILE A 45 21.54 17.24 -8.13
CA ILE A 45 22.77 17.20 -7.30
C ILE A 45 24.04 17.33 -8.15
N PRO A 46 24.23 16.58 -9.26
CA PRO A 46 25.43 16.70 -10.09
C PRO A 46 25.48 17.96 -10.96
N LEU A 47 24.37 18.71 -11.07
CA LEU A 47 24.21 19.91 -11.89
C LEU A 47 24.21 21.21 -11.06
N LYS A 48 24.30 21.09 -9.72
CA LYS A 48 24.57 22.22 -8.83
C LYS A 48 26.09 22.45 -8.87
N ASP A 49 26.51 23.35 -9.75
CA ASP A 49 27.88 23.90 -9.77
C ASP A 49 28.07 24.78 -8.52
N ASP A 50 28.76 24.23 -7.52
CA ASP A 50 29.78 24.97 -6.76
C ASP A 50 31.15 24.60 -7.36
#